data_AF-A0A3C0MB70-F1
#
_entry.id   AF-A0A3C0MB70-F1
#
_cell.length_a   1.000
_cell.length_b   1.000
_cell.length_c   1.000
_cell.angle_alpha   90.00
_cell.angle_beta   90.00
_cell.angle_gamma   90.00
#
_symmetry.space_group_name_H-M   'P 1'
#
loop_
_entity.id
_entity.type
_entity.pdbx_description
1 polymer ?
#
loop_
_entity_poly.entity_id
_entity_poly.type
_entity_poly.pdbx_seq_one_letter_code
_entity_poly.pdbx_strand_id
1 'polypeptide(L)'
;WGHPVLIKTATDIALSARKAGWPGLLFGDFSQVRGGPMPYGHASHQIGLDADIWLTPMPRDKLSTDGLEHFAPPSMVNMNTQGTEPALFGALQISLIKIAAEHPNVARVFVNARIKNSLCQSFAPSDRAWLNTVRPAPGHDAHLHIRLHCPDDEPLCQAQKPPEQGDGCDELAGWLKPPPKVTAPPKPAPRSRQLKLSALPAQCRLVLAAP
;
A
#
# COMPACT_ATOMS: atom_id res chain seq x y z
N TRP A 1 -6.89 -11.94 -6.31
CA TRP A 1 -6.16 -13.23 -6.18
C TRP A 1 -4.81 -12.99 -5.53
N GLY A 2 -4.17 -14.00 -4.97
CA GLY A 2 -2.86 -13.82 -4.34
C GLY A 2 -2.26 -15.12 -3.85
N HIS A 3 -0.98 -15.07 -3.47
CA HIS A 3 -0.30 -16.19 -2.85
C HIS A 3 -1.01 -16.57 -1.54
N PRO A 4 -1.08 -17.85 -1.14
CA PRO A 4 -1.71 -18.27 0.11
C PRO A 4 -1.20 -17.52 1.34
N VAL A 5 0.10 -17.21 1.39
CA VAL A 5 0.71 -16.39 2.46
C VAL A 5 0.11 -14.98 2.50
N LEU A 6 -0.17 -14.37 1.36
CA LEU A 6 -0.84 -13.06 1.31
C LEU A 6 -2.26 -13.13 1.86
N ILE A 7 -3.04 -14.15 1.47
CA ILE A 7 -4.41 -14.32 1.97
C ILE A 7 -4.41 -14.54 3.49
N LYS A 8 -3.47 -15.35 3.99
CA LYS A 8 -3.30 -15.58 5.44
C LYS A 8 -2.93 -14.28 6.15
N THR A 9 -1.92 -13.55 5.68
CA THR A 9 -1.48 -12.29 6.28
C THR A 9 -2.58 -11.22 6.26
N ALA A 10 -3.32 -11.07 5.16
CA ALA A 10 -4.45 -10.16 5.09
C ALA A 10 -5.55 -10.52 6.11
N THR A 11 -5.82 -11.82 6.29
CA THR A 11 -6.76 -12.32 7.30
C THR A 11 -6.27 -12.03 8.72
N ASP A 12 -4.99 -12.28 9.01
CA ASP A 12 -4.39 -12.02 10.32
C ASP A 12 -4.41 -10.53 10.68
N ILE A 13 -4.10 -9.65 9.70
CA ILE A 13 -4.23 -8.20 9.85
C ILE A 13 -5.68 -7.81 10.11
N ALA A 14 -6.64 -8.36 9.37
CA ALA A 14 -8.07 -8.08 9.58
C ALA A 14 -8.54 -8.48 10.99
N LEU A 15 -8.12 -9.65 11.48
CA LEU A 15 -8.47 -10.12 12.82
C LEU A 15 -7.84 -9.24 13.91
N SER A 16 -6.58 -8.85 13.75
CA SER A 16 -5.88 -7.96 14.68
C SER A 16 -6.48 -6.55 14.68
N ALA A 17 -6.80 -6.00 13.51
CA ALA A 17 -7.47 -4.71 13.38
C ALA A 17 -8.84 -4.72 14.08
N ARG A 18 -9.63 -5.78 13.92
CA ARG A 18 -10.91 -5.92 14.63
C ARG A 18 -10.74 -5.96 16.15
N LYS A 19 -9.73 -6.67 16.66
CA LYS A 19 -9.41 -6.69 18.10
C LYS A 19 -9.01 -5.30 18.61
N ALA A 20 -8.40 -4.48 17.76
CA ALA A 20 -8.04 -3.09 18.05
C ALA A 20 -9.20 -2.08 17.85
N GLY A 21 -10.43 -2.56 17.63
CA GLY A 21 -11.62 -1.70 17.50
C GLY A 21 -11.98 -1.30 16.07
N TRP A 22 -11.29 -1.82 15.05
CA TRP A 22 -11.63 -1.55 13.66
C TRP A 22 -12.90 -2.33 13.23
N PRO A 23 -13.94 -1.68 12.66
CA PRO A 23 -15.24 -2.32 12.42
C PRO A 23 -15.20 -3.40 11.32
N GLY A 24 -14.34 -3.23 10.33
CA GLY A 24 -14.06 -4.18 9.26
C GLY A 24 -13.10 -3.58 8.23
N LEU A 25 -12.25 -4.41 7.62
CA LEU A 25 -11.35 -3.95 6.57
C LEU A 25 -12.06 -3.97 5.21
N LEU A 26 -11.85 -2.91 4.44
CA LEU A 26 -12.14 -2.89 3.02
C LEU A 26 -10.82 -3.10 2.28
N PHE A 27 -10.79 -4.13 1.44
CA PHE A 27 -9.63 -4.47 0.64
C PHE A 27 -9.81 -3.92 -0.78
N GLY A 28 -8.73 -3.34 -1.32
CA GLY A 28 -8.63 -2.94 -2.72
C GLY A 28 -7.98 -4.04 -3.55
N ASP A 29 -7.03 -3.65 -4.39
CA ASP A 29 -6.37 -4.57 -5.30
C ASP A 29 -5.50 -5.58 -4.56
N PHE A 30 -5.60 -6.84 -4.98
CA PHE A 30 -4.56 -7.85 -4.79
C PHE A 30 -3.90 -8.04 -6.17
N SER A 31 -3.68 -9.28 -6.59
CA SER A 31 -3.22 -9.62 -7.94
C SER A 31 -4.35 -10.12 -8.83
N GLN A 32 -4.11 -10.04 -10.14
CA GLN A 32 -4.84 -10.80 -11.15
C GLN A 32 -4.70 -12.32 -10.94
N VAL A 33 -5.58 -13.10 -11.56
CA VAL A 33 -5.67 -14.56 -11.38
C VAL A 33 -4.35 -15.31 -11.63
N ARG A 34 -3.55 -14.84 -12.59
CA ARG A 34 -2.23 -15.39 -12.92
C ARG A 34 -1.09 -14.42 -12.62
N GLY A 35 -1.35 -13.39 -11.80
CA GLY A 35 -0.43 -12.29 -11.59
C GLY A 35 -0.21 -11.45 -12.86
N GLY A 36 0.99 -10.89 -13.00
CA GLY A 36 1.39 -10.05 -14.13
C GLY A 36 1.01 -8.57 -13.98
N PRO A 37 1.42 -7.73 -14.95
CA PRO A 37 1.18 -6.29 -14.92
C PRO A 37 -0.30 -5.94 -14.82
N MET A 38 -0.65 -5.07 -13.88
CA MET A 38 -2.03 -4.59 -13.72
C MET A 38 -2.48 -3.79 -14.96
N PRO A 39 -3.74 -3.93 -15.39
CA PRO A 39 -4.27 -3.19 -16.54
C PRO A 39 -4.36 -1.67 -16.30
N TYR A 40 -4.44 -1.26 -15.03
CA TYR A 40 -4.47 0.13 -14.56
C TYR A 40 -3.97 0.19 -13.11
N GLY A 41 -3.80 1.39 -12.56
CA GLY A 41 -3.43 1.59 -11.16
C GLY A 41 -1.95 1.32 -10.88
N HIS A 42 -1.67 0.32 -10.04
CA HIS A 42 -0.33 0.09 -9.50
C HIS A 42 0.62 -0.60 -10.49
N ALA A 43 1.88 -0.17 -10.49
CA ALA A 43 2.95 -0.83 -11.24
C ALA A 43 3.36 -2.20 -10.66
N SER A 44 2.90 -2.52 -9.44
CA SER A 44 3.21 -3.76 -8.72
C SER A 44 2.03 -4.74 -8.72
N HIS A 45 1.79 -5.51 -7.65
CA HIS A 45 0.72 -6.53 -7.59
C HIS A 45 0.85 -7.67 -8.60
N GLN A 46 2.05 -7.89 -9.13
CA GLN A 46 2.23 -8.85 -10.23
C GLN A 46 2.46 -10.29 -9.76
N ILE A 47 2.82 -10.51 -8.50
CA ILE A 47 3.28 -11.82 -8.01
C ILE A 47 2.49 -12.36 -6.82
N GLY A 48 1.33 -11.78 -6.50
CA GLY A 48 0.48 -12.28 -5.43
C GLY A 48 0.98 -11.98 -4.01
N LEU A 49 1.86 -11.00 -3.84
CA LEU A 49 2.46 -10.61 -2.54
C LEU A 49 2.20 -9.14 -2.16
N ASP A 50 1.26 -8.49 -2.85
CA ASP A 50 0.84 -7.12 -2.60
C ASP A 50 -0.67 -7.06 -2.39
N ALA A 51 -1.12 -6.22 -1.45
CA ALA A 51 -2.53 -5.92 -1.28
C ALA A 51 -2.75 -4.48 -0.81
N ASP A 52 -3.83 -3.87 -1.29
CA ASP A 52 -4.29 -2.57 -0.81
C ASP A 52 -5.35 -2.74 0.28
N ILE A 53 -5.24 -1.94 1.33
CA ILE A 53 -6.20 -1.86 2.43
C ILE A 53 -6.63 -0.41 2.57
N TRP A 54 -7.92 -0.16 2.37
CA TRP A 54 -8.47 1.18 2.52
C TRP A 54 -8.36 1.64 3.98
N LEU A 55 -7.99 2.91 4.18
CA LEU A 55 -7.96 3.54 5.51
C LEU A 55 -9.35 4.00 5.97
N THR A 56 -10.36 3.81 5.12
CA THR A 56 -11.77 4.02 5.44
C THR A 56 -12.32 2.80 6.18
N PRO A 57 -12.84 2.97 7.40
CA PRO A 57 -13.49 1.88 8.12
C PRO A 57 -14.70 1.34 7.35
N MET A 58 -14.92 0.03 7.37
CA MET A 58 -16.12 -0.56 6.78
C MET A 58 -17.38 0.06 7.42
N PRO A 59 -18.37 0.48 6.62
CA PRO A 59 -19.64 0.98 7.15
C PRO A 59 -20.37 -0.11 7.96
N ARG A 60 -21.34 0.32 8.78
CA ARG A 60 -22.12 -0.58 9.63
C ARG A 60 -22.80 -1.68 8.83
N ASP A 61 -23.38 -1.31 7.70
CA ASP A 61 -23.98 -2.23 6.75
C ASP A 61 -22.95 -2.60 5.69
N LYS A 62 -22.90 -3.88 5.33
CA LYS A 62 -22.01 -4.33 4.25
C LYS A 62 -22.40 -3.62 2.95
N LEU A 63 -21.39 -3.11 2.26
CA LEU A 63 -21.56 -2.57 0.91
C LEU A 63 -22.08 -3.68 -0.02
N SER A 64 -23.01 -3.32 -0.91
CA SER A 64 -23.39 -4.19 -2.03
C SER A 64 -22.19 -4.39 -2.96
N THR A 65 -22.25 -5.40 -3.82
CA THR A 65 -21.23 -5.59 -4.86
C THR A 65 -21.04 -4.33 -5.70
N ASP A 66 -22.15 -3.73 -6.16
CA ASP A 66 -22.10 -2.47 -6.92
C ASP A 66 -21.50 -1.31 -6.11
N GLY A 67 -21.80 -1.25 -4.81
CA GLY A 67 -21.24 -0.25 -3.90
C GLY A 67 -19.74 -0.44 -3.66
N LEU A 68 -19.20 -1.66 -3.76
CA LEU A 68 -17.77 -1.93 -3.73
C LEU A 68 -17.08 -1.52 -5.02
N GLU A 69 -17.66 -1.85 -6.18
CA GLU A 69 -17.10 -1.51 -7.50
C GLU A 69 -16.99 0.00 -7.73
N HIS A 70 -17.92 0.78 -7.17
CA HIS A 70 -17.93 2.24 -7.28
C HIS A 70 -17.45 2.95 -6.02
N PHE A 71 -16.87 2.22 -5.07
CA PHE A 71 -16.41 2.82 -3.81
C PHE A 71 -15.26 3.79 -4.08
N ALA A 72 -15.48 5.07 -3.79
CA ALA A 72 -14.47 6.12 -3.87
C ALA A 72 -14.14 6.61 -2.45
N PRO A 73 -13.11 6.04 -1.80
CA PRO A 73 -12.74 6.44 -0.45
C PRO A 73 -12.15 7.85 -0.44
N PRO A 74 -12.43 8.64 0.60
CA PRO A 74 -11.88 9.98 0.72
C PRO A 74 -10.36 9.92 0.97
N SER A 75 -9.66 10.97 0.54
CA SER A 75 -8.26 11.16 0.87
C SER A 75 -8.09 11.45 2.37
N MET A 76 -7.12 10.79 3.00
CA MET A 76 -6.64 11.04 4.35
C MET A 76 -5.69 12.23 4.42
N VAL A 77 -5.44 12.91 3.29
CA VAL A 77 -4.52 14.04 3.16
C VAL A 77 -5.28 15.28 2.72
N ASN A 78 -5.02 16.39 3.41
CA ASN A 78 -5.57 17.69 3.07
C ASN A 78 -4.51 18.51 2.31
N MET A 79 -4.75 18.73 1.02
CA MET A 79 -3.79 19.43 0.15
C MET A 79 -3.67 20.92 0.44
N ASN A 80 -4.66 21.54 1.11
CA ASN A 80 -4.60 22.95 1.50
C ASN A 80 -3.64 23.14 2.68
N THR A 81 -3.72 22.25 3.69
CA THR A 81 -2.84 22.30 4.87
C THR A 81 -1.53 21.56 4.68
N GLN A 82 -1.42 20.77 3.61
CA GLN A 82 -0.28 19.89 3.32
C GLN A 82 0.00 18.90 4.47
N GLY A 83 -1.05 18.47 5.17
CA GLY A 83 -1.01 17.51 6.27
C GLY A 83 -2.07 16.41 6.10
N THR A 84 -2.28 15.61 7.13
CA THR A 84 -3.41 14.67 7.16
C THR A 84 -4.72 15.40 7.40
N GLU A 85 -5.83 14.85 6.89
CA GLU A 85 -7.19 15.37 7.12
C GLU A 85 -7.65 14.95 8.53
N PRO A 86 -7.74 15.88 9.51
CA PRO A 86 -7.99 15.51 10.91
C PRO A 86 -9.36 14.84 11.14
N ALA A 87 -10.34 15.11 10.29
CA ALA A 87 -11.66 14.46 10.38
C ALA A 87 -11.65 12.98 9.96
N LEU A 88 -10.64 12.55 9.20
CA LEU A 88 -10.59 11.22 8.58
C LEU A 88 -9.42 10.37 9.07
N PHE A 89 -8.29 11.00 9.42
CA PHE A 89 -7.08 10.31 9.83
C PHE A 89 -6.78 10.55 11.31
N GLY A 90 -6.84 9.49 12.11
CA GLY A 90 -6.53 9.55 13.54
C GLY A 90 -6.05 8.22 14.11
N ALA A 91 -6.25 8.04 15.42
CA ALA A 91 -5.75 6.90 16.18
C ALA A 91 -6.14 5.53 15.56
N LEU A 92 -7.35 5.45 14.99
CA LEU A 92 -7.84 4.23 14.36
C LEU A 92 -6.97 3.88 13.13
N GLN A 93 -6.77 4.81 12.20
CA GLN A 93 -5.92 4.65 11.00
C GLN A 93 -4.47 4.35 11.35
N ILE A 94 -3.93 5.07 12.34
CA ILE A 94 -2.58 4.85 12.86
C ILE A 94 -2.43 3.41 13.37
N SER A 95 -3.41 2.92 14.13
CA SER A 95 -3.43 1.55 14.65
C SER A 95 -3.40 0.50 13.53
N LEU A 96 -4.22 0.67 12.48
CA LEU A 96 -4.21 -0.25 11.33
C LEU A 96 -2.85 -0.26 10.60
N ILE A 97 -2.27 0.90 10.34
CA ILE A 97 -0.97 0.99 9.67
C ILE A 97 0.12 0.33 10.52
N LYS A 98 0.10 0.54 11.85
CA LYS A 98 1.03 -0.10 12.78
C LYS A 98 0.87 -1.62 12.80
N ILE A 99 -0.36 -2.13 12.91
CA ILE A 99 -0.65 -3.57 12.86
C ILE A 99 -0.11 -4.20 11.59
N ALA A 100 -0.30 -3.55 10.43
CA ALA A 100 0.23 -4.04 9.17
C ALA A 100 1.77 -4.01 9.14
N ALA A 101 2.38 -2.92 9.60
CA ALA A 101 3.84 -2.73 9.58
C ALA A 101 4.61 -3.63 10.55
N GLU A 102 3.98 -4.06 11.64
CA GLU A 102 4.56 -4.98 12.63
C GLU A 102 4.29 -6.46 12.30
N HIS A 103 3.48 -6.76 11.28
CA HIS A 103 3.22 -8.14 10.90
C HIS A 103 4.49 -8.78 10.30
N PRO A 104 4.93 -9.96 10.76
CA PRO A 104 6.24 -10.53 10.43
C PRO A 104 6.45 -10.82 8.94
N ASN A 105 5.39 -11.12 8.20
CA ASN A 105 5.47 -11.34 6.75
C ASN A 105 5.53 -10.04 5.93
N VAL A 106 5.26 -8.87 6.52
CA VAL A 106 5.18 -7.60 5.78
C VAL A 106 6.57 -6.97 5.69
N ALA A 107 7.07 -6.86 4.46
CA ALA A 107 8.35 -6.23 4.15
C ALA A 107 8.24 -4.70 4.04
N ARG A 108 7.11 -4.19 3.53
CA ARG A 108 6.83 -2.77 3.39
C ARG A 108 5.35 -2.45 3.53
N VAL A 109 5.08 -1.26 4.06
CA VAL A 109 3.78 -0.60 4.00
C VAL A 109 3.95 0.74 3.28
N PHE A 110 3.35 0.91 2.10
CA PHE A 110 3.41 2.19 1.39
C PHE A 110 2.19 3.05 1.73
N VAL A 111 2.46 4.31 2.05
CA VAL A 111 1.46 5.34 2.37
C VAL A 111 1.90 6.67 1.77
N ASN A 112 0.99 7.64 1.70
CA ASN A 112 1.35 9.00 1.35
C ASN A 112 2.41 9.58 2.30
N ALA A 113 3.29 10.43 1.79
CA ALA A 113 4.31 11.08 2.61
C ALA A 113 3.74 11.92 3.77
N ARG A 114 2.56 12.54 3.60
CA ARG A 114 1.90 13.28 4.68
C ARG A 114 1.41 12.36 5.80
N ILE A 115 0.93 11.17 5.46
CA ILE A 115 0.58 10.12 6.42
C ILE A 115 1.83 9.68 7.18
N LYS A 116 2.93 9.32 6.48
CA LYS A 116 4.18 8.93 7.15
C LYS A 116 4.71 10.05 8.06
N ASN A 117 4.65 11.30 7.63
CA ASN A 117 5.04 12.44 8.46
C ASN A 117 4.20 12.56 9.73
N SER A 118 2.88 12.38 9.63
CA SER A 118 1.97 12.38 10.80
C SER A 118 2.32 11.24 11.77
N LEU A 119 2.65 10.05 11.26
CA LEU A 119 3.14 8.94 12.09
C LEU A 119 4.45 9.30 12.80
N CYS A 120 5.43 9.85 12.08
CA CYS A 120 6.68 10.33 12.67
C CYS A 120 6.43 11.34 13.80
N GLN A 121 5.45 12.23 13.68
CA GLN A 121 5.14 13.22 14.71
C GLN A 121 4.36 12.62 15.90
N SER A 122 3.66 11.51 15.71
CA SER A 122 2.74 10.94 16.70
C SER A 122 3.40 10.04 17.76
N PHE A 123 4.63 9.59 17.54
CA PHE A 123 5.33 8.66 18.44
C PHE A 123 6.65 9.26 18.94
N ALA A 124 7.11 8.87 20.13
CA ALA A 124 8.47 9.21 20.57
C ALA A 124 9.50 8.40 19.76
N PRO A 125 10.74 8.90 19.53
CA PRO A 125 11.76 8.16 18.77
C PRO A 125 11.99 6.72 19.24
N SER A 126 11.85 6.44 20.53
CA SER A 126 11.95 5.09 21.11
C SER A 126 10.89 4.10 20.63
N ASP A 127 9.75 4.60 20.15
CA ASP A 127 8.56 3.80 19.79
C ASP A 127 8.33 3.73 18.27
N ARG A 128 9.34 4.15 17.48
CA ARG A 128 9.26 4.29 16.01
C ARG A 128 9.94 3.19 15.21
N ALA A 129 10.47 2.14 15.83
CA ALA A 129 11.20 1.08 15.11
C ALA A 129 10.38 0.48 13.94
N TRP A 130 9.08 0.30 14.15
CA TRP A 130 8.14 -0.21 13.13
C TRP A 130 7.95 0.72 11.92
N LEU A 131 8.27 2.01 12.03
CA LEU A 131 8.20 2.97 10.91
C LEU A 131 9.26 2.70 9.83
N ASN A 132 10.28 1.88 10.12
CA ASN A 132 11.23 1.42 9.10
C ASN A 132 10.50 0.71 7.93
N THR A 133 9.46 -0.06 8.26
CA THR A 133 8.61 -0.78 7.30
C THR A 133 7.72 0.17 6.51
N VAL A 134 7.36 1.33 7.07
CA VAL A 134 6.46 2.31 6.44
C VAL A 134 7.25 3.20 5.47
N ARG A 135 6.88 3.19 4.18
CA ARG A 135 7.59 3.92 3.13
C ARG A 135 6.67 4.94 2.45
N PRO A 136 7.14 6.18 2.21
CA PRO A 136 6.37 7.14 1.46
C PRO A 136 6.27 6.69 -0.02
N ALA A 137 5.11 6.87 -0.63
CA ALA A 137 4.87 6.65 -2.05
C ALA A 137 3.93 7.73 -2.63
N PRO A 138 4.01 8.04 -3.93
CA PRO A 138 3.05 8.93 -4.59
C PRO A 138 1.62 8.35 -4.52
N GLY A 139 0.61 9.21 -4.37
CA GLY A 139 -0.76 8.74 -4.11
C GLY A 139 -0.86 8.17 -2.70
N HIS A 140 -1.43 6.96 -2.57
CA HIS A 140 -1.55 6.21 -1.29
C HIS A 140 -2.11 7.07 -0.14
N ASP A 141 -3.00 7.99 -0.48
CA ASP A 141 -3.60 8.94 0.44
C ASP A 141 -4.94 8.45 0.96
N ALA A 142 -5.58 7.45 0.34
CA ALA A 142 -6.80 6.82 0.82
C ALA A 142 -6.60 5.36 1.31
N HIS A 143 -5.48 4.73 0.98
CA HIS A 143 -5.15 3.35 1.34
C HIS A 143 -3.70 3.20 1.80
N LEU A 144 -3.44 2.10 2.50
CA LEU A 144 -2.09 1.57 2.65
C LEU A 144 -1.90 0.38 1.69
N HIS A 145 -0.70 0.28 1.11
CA HIS A 145 -0.29 -0.86 0.28
C HIS A 145 0.64 -1.72 1.12
N ILE A 146 0.28 -2.97 1.40
CA ILE A 146 1.21 -3.93 2.01
C ILE A 146 1.97 -4.70 0.93
N ARG A 147 3.27 -4.92 1.15
CA ARG A 147 4.11 -5.84 0.38
C ARG A 147 4.73 -6.84 1.31
N LEU A 148 4.64 -8.12 0.97
CA LEU A 148 5.23 -9.19 1.76
C LEU A 148 6.68 -9.47 1.39
N HIS A 149 7.38 -10.15 2.29
CA HIS A 149 8.62 -10.84 1.98
C HIS A 149 8.35 -11.96 0.96
N CYS A 150 9.38 -12.33 0.20
CA CYS A 150 9.33 -13.55 -0.60
C CYS A 150 9.16 -14.76 0.33
N PRO A 151 8.18 -15.64 0.09
CA PRO A 151 8.06 -16.90 0.82
C PRO A 151 9.32 -17.77 0.66
N ASP A 152 9.73 -18.47 1.72
CA ASP A 152 10.94 -19.30 1.73
C ASP A 152 10.85 -20.48 0.73
N ASP A 153 9.63 -20.92 0.42
CA ASP A 153 9.31 -21.98 -0.54
C ASP A 153 9.23 -21.48 -2.00
N GLU A 154 9.48 -20.19 -2.25
CA GLU A 154 9.44 -19.55 -3.57
C GLU A 154 10.85 -19.08 -4.01
N PRO A 155 11.74 -19.99 -4.45
CA PRO A 155 13.16 -19.67 -4.72
C PRO A 155 13.39 -18.73 -5.92
N LEU A 156 12.36 -18.54 -6.76
CA LEU A 156 12.40 -17.63 -7.89
C LEU A 156 11.88 -16.22 -7.55
N CYS A 157 11.34 -16.04 -6.34
CA CYS A 157 10.91 -14.73 -5.87
C CYS A 157 12.13 -13.85 -5.56
N GLN A 158 12.12 -12.61 -6.06
CA GLN A 158 13.20 -11.67 -5.83
C GLN A 158 12.79 -10.59 -4.84
N ALA A 159 13.44 -10.59 -3.67
CA ALA A 159 13.21 -9.57 -2.66
C ALA A 159 13.76 -8.21 -3.11
N GLN A 160 13.10 -7.14 -2.67
CA GLN A 160 13.66 -5.80 -2.83
C GLN A 160 14.82 -5.56 -1.86
N LYS A 161 15.73 -4.63 -2.18
CA LYS A 161 16.73 -4.15 -1.23
C LYS A 161 16.03 -3.73 0.08
N PRO A 162 16.53 -4.13 1.26
CA PRO A 162 15.98 -3.68 2.54
C PRO A 162 15.93 -2.15 2.64
N PRO A 163 14.97 -1.57 3.40
CA PRO A 163 15.05 -0.17 3.80
C PRO A 163 16.39 0.15 4.48
N GLU A 164 16.81 1.40 4.43
CA GLU A 164 17.95 1.88 5.21
C GLU A 164 17.63 1.79 6.71
N GLN A 165 18.65 1.77 7.56
CA GLN A 165 18.43 1.70 9.01
C GLN A 165 17.74 2.97 9.54
N GLY A 166 16.93 2.83 10.59
CA GLY A 166 16.20 3.94 11.24
C GLY A 166 14.71 3.93 10.95
N ASP A 167 13.98 4.96 11.36
CA ASP A 167 12.53 5.10 11.13
C ASP A 167 12.20 5.71 9.74
N GLY A 168 13.22 6.23 9.05
CA GLY A 168 13.09 6.92 7.78
C GLY A 168 12.25 8.20 7.85
N CYS A 169 12.15 8.83 9.02
CA CYS A 169 11.46 10.11 9.21
C CYS A 169 12.29 11.28 8.66
N ASP A 170 13.62 11.21 8.75
CA ASP A 170 14.54 12.25 8.23
C ASP A 170 14.60 12.29 6.69
N GLU A 171 14.19 11.20 6.03
CA GLU A 171 14.16 11.08 4.57
C GLU A 171 12.98 11.83 3.92
N LEU A 172 12.03 12.33 4.71
CA LEU A 172 10.77 12.89 4.21
C LEU A 172 10.92 14.30 3.59
N ALA A 173 12.01 15.01 3.84
CA ALA A 173 12.16 16.40 3.40
C ALA A 173 11.93 16.59 1.89
N GLY A 174 12.37 15.65 1.06
CA GLY A 174 12.14 15.68 -0.39
C GLY A 174 10.67 15.41 -0.78
N TRP A 175 10.00 14.53 -0.05
CA TRP A 175 8.62 14.11 -0.28
C TRP A 175 7.60 15.17 0.12
N LEU A 176 7.93 15.99 1.11
CA LEU A 176 7.04 17.02 1.66
C LEU A 176 7.13 18.35 0.89
N LYS A 177 7.95 18.43 -0.16
CA LYS A 177 7.99 19.62 -1.01
C LYS A 177 6.63 19.77 -1.71
N PRO A 178 6.04 20.98 -1.76
CA PRO A 178 4.86 21.22 -2.56
C PRO A 178 5.10 20.81 -4.01
N PRO A 179 4.09 20.26 -4.71
CA PRO A 179 4.19 20.11 -6.15
C PRO A 179 4.44 21.49 -6.78
N PRO A 180 5.30 21.60 -7.80
CA PRO A 180 5.55 22.86 -8.47
C PRO A 180 4.23 23.45 -8.98
N LYS A 181 4.05 24.78 -8.87
CA LYS A 181 2.89 25.47 -9.44
C LYS A 181 2.82 25.14 -10.93
N VAL A 182 1.72 24.54 -11.36
CA VAL A 182 1.49 24.18 -12.76
C VAL A 182 1.22 25.48 -13.54
N THR A 183 2.25 26.04 -14.16
CA THR A 183 2.15 27.28 -14.97
C THR A 183 1.87 27.01 -16.45
N ALA A 184 1.91 25.75 -16.87
CA ALA A 184 1.64 25.32 -18.24
C ALA A 184 0.70 24.10 -18.22
N PRO A 185 -0.15 23.91 -19.25
CA PRO A 185 -0.97 22.72 -19.37
C PRO A 185 -0.09 21.46 -19.27
N PRO A 186 -0.54 20.42 -18.53
CA PRO A 186 0.26 19.22 -18.33
C PRO A 186 0.66 18.66 -19.69
N LYS A 187 1.97 18.49 -19.92
CA LYS A 187 2.44 17.71 -21.07
C LYS A 187 1.75 16.35 -21.00
N PRO A 188 1.29 15.79 -22.14
CA PRO A 188 0.75 14.43 -22.15
C PRO A 188 1.73 13.52 -21.42
N ALA A 189 1.24 12.81 -20.40
CA ALA A 189 2.08 11.87 -19.66
C ALA A 189 2.78 10.98 -20.69
N PRO A 190 4.12 10.80 -20.61
CA PRO A 190 4.80 9.88 -21.51
C PRO A 190 4.06 8.54 -21.39
N ARG A 191 3.63 7.97 -22.54
CA ARG A 191 2.95 6.68 -22.55
C ARG A 191 3.77 5.74 -21.68
N SER A 192 3.17 5.17 -20.63
CA SER A 192 3.87 4.22 -19.79
C SER A 192 4.48 3.18 -20.71
N ARG A 193 5.77 2.91 -20.54
CA ARG A 193 6.46 1.94 -21.40
C ARG A 193 5.76 0.61 -21.14
N GLN A 194 4.90 0.18 -22.06
CA GLN A 194 4.15 -1.05 -21.92
C GLN A 194 5.13 -2.16 -21.60
N LEU A 195 4.88 -2.84 -20.48
CA LEU A 195 5.76 -3.91 -20.02
C LEU A 195 5.71 -5.01 -21.08
N LYS A 196 6.85 -5.29 -21.71
CA LYS A 196 6.95 -6.35 -22.71
C LYS A 196 7.10 -7.68 -21.98
N LEU A 197 6.55 -8.76 -22.54
CA LEU A 197 6.76 -10.11 -22.02
C LEU A 197 8.26 -10.49 -21.95
N SER A 198 9.10 -9.88 -22.79
CA SER A 198 10.56 -10.05 -22.75
C SER A 198 11.22 -9.41 -21.52
N ALA A 199 10.54 -8.49 -20.83
CA ALA A 199 11.00 -7.86 -19.60
C ALA A 199 10.52 -8.60 -18.33
N LEU A 200 9.72 -9.66 -18.48
CA LEU A 200 9.29 -10.52 -17.38
C LEU A 200 10.22 -11.74 -17.23
N PRO A 201 10.28 -12.35 -16.03
CA PRO A 201 10.97 -13.62 -15.83
C PRO A 201 10.54 -14.67 -16.86
N ALA A 202 11.48 -15.52 -17.29
CA ALA A 202 11.22 -16.51 -18.34
C ALA A 202 10.06 -17.45 -18.00
N GLN A 203 9.89 -17.76 -16.72
CA GLN A 203 8.83 -18.60 -16.17
C GLN A 203 7.43 -18.02 -16.40
N CYS A 204 7.28 -16.70 -16.45
CA CYS A 204 5.99 -16.05 -16.73
C CYS A 204 5.47 -16.38 -18.14
N ARG A 205 6.35 -16.70 -19.10
CA ARG A 205 5.94 -17.14 -20.45
C ARG A 205 5.23 -18.49 -20.42
N LEU A 206 5.61 -19.37 -19.49
CA LEU A 206 4.97 -20.68 -19.32
C LEU A 206 3.54 -20.51 -18.80
N VAL A 207 3.32 -19.57 -17.89
CA VAL A 207 1.98 -19.24 -17.35
C VAL A 207 1.05 -18.68 -18.42
N LEU A 208 1.60 -17.87 -19.34
CA LEU A 208 0.83 -17.33 -20.48
C LEU A 208 0.46 -18.42 -21.49
N ALA A 209 1.34 -19.40 -21.69
CA ALA A 209 1.12 -20.51 -22.61
C ALA A 209 0.27 -21.65 -22.02
N ALA A 210 0.05 -21.64 -20.70
CA ALA A 210 -0.78 -22.64 -20.02
C ALA A 210 -2.27 -22.45 -20.39
N PRO A 211 -3.01 -23.55 -20.61
CA PRO A 211 -4.43 -23.52 -21.00
C PRO A 211 -5.32 -22.81 -19.97
#